data_AF-A0A847QJV0-F1
#
_entry.id   AF-A0A847QJV0-F1
#
_cell.length_a   1.000
_cell.length_b   1.000
_cell.length_c   1.000
_cell.angle_alpha   90.00
_cell.angle_beta   90.00
_cell.angle_gamma   90.00
#
_symmetry.space_group_name_H-M   'P 1'
#
loop_
_entity.id
_entity.type
_entity.pdbx_description
1 polymer ?
#
loop_
_entity_poly.entity_id
_entity_poly.type
_entity_poly.pdbx_seq_one_letter_code
_entity_poly.pdbx_strand_id
1 'polypeptide(L)'
;MRAAVSGEQKVLAITAHIAYLLGGLGFIVAPLLIFMLRKNDPFVNHHAKQALVAHVAILILSAVVSFLCMLIVGVLLIPIVGILWIVLVVTSLIATVKSLNGEPYYYPFIQPIINKL
;
A
#
# COMPACT_ATOMS: atom_id res chain seq x y z
N MET A 1 -18.35 20.58 11.58
CA MET A 1 -17.49 20.61 10.38
C MET A 1 -16.30 19.69 10.62
N ARG A 2 -16.03 18.70 9.77
CA ARG A 2 -14.71 18.04 9.79
C ARG A 2 -13.69 19.11 9.40
N ALA A 3 -12.64 19.29 10.21
CA ALA A 3 -11.55 20.18 9.85
C ALA A 3 -10.98 19.75 8.49
N ALA A 4 -10.63 20.71 7.65
CA ALA A 4 -10.00 20.42 6.37
C ALA A 4 -8.70 19.63 6.60
N VAL A 5 -8.47 18.59 5.80
CA VAL A 5 -7.24 17.77 5.88
C VAL A 5 -6.03 18.67 5.62
N SER A 6 -5.08 18.70 6.55
CA SER A 6 -3.91 19.57 6.49
C SER A 6 -2.93 19.14 5.40
N GLY A 7 -2.04 20.05 4.96
CA GLY A 7 -1.00 19.73 3.98
C GLY A 7 -0.08 18.59 4.43
N GLU A 8 0.30 18.57 5.71
CA GLU A 8 1.11 17.51 6.30
C GLU A 8 0.42 16.14 6.23
N GLN A 9 -0.89 16.09 6.54
CA GLN A 9 -1.68 14.86 6.45
C GLN A 9 -1.70 14.30 5.03
N LYS A 10 -1.85 15.17 4.04
CA LYS A 10 -1.82 14.80 2.62
C LYS A 10 -0.45 14.23 2.24
N VAL A 11 0.63 14.91 2.61
CA VAL A 11 2.00 14.46 2.32
C VAL A 11 2.25 13.08 2.91
N LEU A 12 1.93 12.86 4.19
CA LEU A 12 2.12 11.55 4.83
C LEU A 12 1.29 10.45 4.20
N ALA A 13 0.02 10.72 3.87
CA ALA A 13 -0.84 9.77 3.18
C ALA A 13 -0.28 9.38 1.80
N ILE A 14 0.20 10.36 1.03
CA ILE A 14 0.83 10.14 -0.29
C ILE A 14 2.11 9.32 -0.13
N THR A 15 3.00 9.71 0.78
CA THR A 15 4.27 9.03 1.05
C THR A 15 4.05 7.55 1.38
N ALA A 16 2.99 7.22 2.14
CA ALA A 16 2.65 5.84 2.43
C ALA A 16 2.36 5.03 1.15
N HIS A 17 1.56 5.56 0.22
CA HIS A 17 1.18 4.85 -1.02
C HIS A 17 2.33 4.69 -2.01
N ILE A 18 3.23 5.67 -2.11
CA ILE A 18 4.33 5.66 -3.08
C ILE A 18 5.65 5.15 -2.50
N ALA A 19 5.64 4.57 -1.29
CA ALA A 19 6.86 4.12 -0.61
C ALA A 19 7.66 3.05 -1.38
N TYR A 20 7.05 2.36 -2.35
CA TYR A 20 7.78 1.48 -3.28
C TYR A 20 8.87 2.20 -4.07
N LEU A 21 8.75 3.52 -4.28
CA LEU A 21 9.78 4.34 -4.94
C LEU A 21 11.05 4.48 -4.11
N LEU A 22 10.99 4.25 -2.79
CA LEU A 22 12.16 4.27 -1.93
C LEU A 22 13.04 3.02 -2.12
N GLY A 23 12.50 1.97 -2.73
CA GLY A 23 13.18 0.69 -2.90
C GLY A 23 13.53 -0.01 -1.59
N GLY A 24 14.09 -1.21 -1.70
CA GLY A 24 14.57 -2.00 -0.57
C GLY A 24 13.58 -2.08 0.60
N LEU A 25 14.08 -1.82 1.81
CA LEU A 25 13.27 -1.83 3.03
C LEU A 25 12.30 -0.64 3.11
N GLY A 26 12.56 0.45 2.38
CA GLY A 26 11.70 1.64 2.36
C GLY A 26 10.26 1.35 1.93
N PHE A 27 10.09 0.33 1.08
CA PHE A 27 8.79 -0.19 0.66
C PHE A 27 7.83 -0.52 1.81
N ILE A 28 8.34 -1.12 2.89
CA ILE A 28 7.54 -1.50 4.07
C ILE A 28 7.74 -0.52 5.21
N VAL A 29 8.98 -0.09 5.44
CA VAL A 29 9.33 0.73 6.62
C VAL A 29 8.61 2.07 6.61
N ALA A 30 8.49 2.73 5.45
CA ALA A 30 7.83 4.03 5.39
C ALA A 30 6.33 3.96 5.78
N PRO A 31 5.46 3.15 5.14
CA PRO A 31 4.06 3.06 5.54
C PRO A 31 3.89 2.48 6.95
N LEU A 32 4.79 1.59 7.40
CA LEU A 32 4.77 1.06 8.76
C LEU A 32 5.02 2.15 9.81
N LEU A 33 6.07 2.95 9.63
CA LEU A 33 6.39 4.05 10.54
C LEU A 33 5.28 5.08 10.56
N ILE A 34 4.75 5.47 9.39
CA ILE A 34 3.62 6.41 9.31
C ILE A 34 2.41 5.85 10.04
N PHE A 35 2.05 4.59 9.82
CA PHE A 35 0.95 3.91 10.51
C PHE A 35 1.14 3.90 12.04
N MET A 36 2.35 3.60 12.52
CA MET A 36 2.64 3.54 13.96
C MET A 36 2.66 4.91 14.62
N LEU A 37 3.23 5.92 13.96
CA LEU A 37 3.39 7.28 14.51
C LEU A 37 2.12 8.12 14.42
N ARG A 38 1.22 7.82 13.47
CA ARG A 38 0.01 8.62 13.18
C ARG A 38 -1.30 7.91 13.52
N LYS A 39 -1.30 7.01 14.50
CA LYS A 39 -2.52 6.28 14.94
C LYS A 39 -3.69 7.19 15.32
N ASN A 40 -3.42 8.34 15.94
CA ASN A 40 -4.43 9.30 16.40
C ASN A 40 -4.99 10.19 15.29
N ASP A 41 -4.44 10.10 14.08
CA ASP A 41 -4.86 10.86 12.91
C ASP A 41 -5.68 9.95 12.00
N PRO A 42 -7.02 10.04 11.98
CA PRO A 42 -7.85 9.08 11.26
C PRO A 42 -7.58 9.05 9.75
N PHE A 43 -7.22 10.18 9.16
CA PHE A 43 -6.95 10.28 7.72
C PHE A 43 -5.62 9.62 7.38
N VAL A 44 -4.54 10.00 8.08
CA VAL A 44 -3.21 9.45 7.82
C VAL A 44 -3.15 7.97 8.19
N ASN A 45 -3.73 7.59 9.34
CA ASN A 45 -3.80 6.19 9.79
C ASN A 45 -4.53 5.31 8.76
N HIS A 46 -5.66 5.78 8.23
CA HIS A 46 -6.40 5.07 7.19
C HIS A 46 -5.54 4.78 5.96
N HIS A 47 -4.93 5.81 5.37
CA HIS A 47 -4.11 5.65 4.17
C HIS A 47 -2.84 4.83 4.43
N ALA A 48 -2.19 5.00 5.58
CA ALA A 48 -1.02 4.24 5.97
C ALA A 48 -1.34 2.75 6.19
N LYS A 49 -2.47 2.42 6.83
CA LYS A 49 -2.93 1.03 7.00
C LYS A 49 -3.22 0.39 5.63
N GLN A 50 -3.90 1.10 4.72
CA GLN A 50 -4.15 0.62 3.35
C GLN A 50 -2.84 0.30 2.62
N ALA A 51 -1.92 1.26 2.56
CA ALA A 51 -0.65 1.10 1.86
C ALA A 51 0.20 -0.02 2.47
N LEU A 52 0.30 -0.08 3.80
CA LEU A 52 1.07 -1.11 4.50
C LEU A 52 0.55 -2.51 4.18
N VAL A 53 -0.76 -2.75 4.28
CA VAL A 53 -1.34 -4.06 3.99
C VAL A 53 -1.17 -4.41 2.51
N ALA A 54 -1.33 -3.44 1.60
CA ALA A 54 -1.08 -3.64 0.17
C ALA A 54 0.36 -4.08 -0.12
N HIS A 55 1.33 -3.39 0.48
CA HIS A 55 2.76 -3.67 0.29
C HIS A 55 3.16 -5.02 0.90
N VAL A 56 2.67 -5.34 2.10
CA VAL A 56 2.89 -6.64 2.73
C VAL A 56 2.26 -7.76 1.91
N ALA A 57 1.03 -7.58 1.40
CA ALA A 57 0.35 -8.59 0.61
C ALA A 57 1.11 -8.95 -0.67
N ILE A 58 1.56 -7.95 -1.45
CA ILE A 58 2.33 -8.21 -2.67
C ILE A 58 3.71 -8.79 -2.36
N LEU A 59 4.33 -8.41 -1.23
CA LEU A 59 5.62 -8.94 -0.81
C LEU A 59 5.53 -10.43 -0.49
N ILE A 60 4.53 -10.82 0.31
CA ILE A 60 4.26 -12.21 0.65
C ILE A 60 3.99 -13.02 -0.62
N LEU A 61 3.14 -12.50 -1.52
CA LEU A 61 2.85 -13.18 -2.78
C LEU A 61 4.11 -13.35 -3.65
N SER A 62 4.92 -12.30 -3.77
CA SER A 62 6.16 -12.33 -4.54
C SER A 62 7.17 -13.31 -3.94
N ALA A 63 7.27 -13.38 -2.61
CA ALA A 63 8.14 -14.33 -1.90
C ALA A 63 7.68 -15.78 -2.10
N VAL A 64 6.37 -16.05 -2.01
CA VAL A 64 5.80 -17.38 -2.29
C VAL A 64 6.10 -17.79 -3.72
N VAL A 65 5.82 -16.93 -4.71
CA VAL A 65 6.09 -17.25 -6.12
C VAL A 65 7.59 -17.44 -6.38
N SER A 66 8.44 -16.62 -5.79
CA SER A 66 9.90 -16.78 -5.87
C SER A 66 10.36 -18.13 -5.33
N PHE A 67 9.81 -18.58 -4.20
CA PHE A 67 10.08 -19.91 -3.67
C PHE A 67 9.59 -21.03 -4.60
N LEU A 68 8.38 -20.91 -5.16
CA LEU A 68 7.84 -21.86 -6.15
C LEU A 68 8.65 -21.90 -7.45
N CYS A 69 9.37 -20.82 -7.81
CA CYS A 69 10.25 -20.83 -8.97
C CYS A 69 11.42 -21.81 -8.80
N MET A 70 11.85 -22.11 -7.56
CA MET A 70 12.84 -23.15 -7.30
C MET A 70 12.36 -24.54 -7.73
N LEU A 71 11.03 -24.74 -7.80
CA LEU A 71 10.37 -25.96 -8.25
C LEU A 71 9.95 -25.90 -9.73
N ILE A 72 10.38 -24.89 -10.49
CA ILE A 72 10.02 -24.60 -11.89
C ILE A 72 8.55 -24.18 -12.09
N VAL A 73 7.62 -24.74 -11.32
CA VAL A 73 6.18 -24.42 -11.38
C VAL A 73 5.91 -22.93 -11.15
N GLY A 74 6.69 -22.25 -10.31
CA GLY A 74 6.53 -20.82 -10.04
C GLY A 74 6.76 -19.93 -11.27
N VAL A 75 7.50 -20.38 -12.28
CA VAL A 75 7.75 -19.59 -13.50
C VAL A 75 6.44 -19.24 -14.22
N LEU A 76 5.47 -20.15 -14.19
CA LEU A 76 4.13 -19.94 -14.77
C LEU A 76 3.32 -18.87 -14.01
N LEU A 77 3.66 -18.58 -12.76
CA LEU A 77 2.98 -17.59 -11.91
C LEU A 77 3.58 -16.18 -12.03
N ILE A 78 4.78 -16.05 -12.62
CA ILE A 78 5.46 -14.75 -12.77
C ILE A 78 4.59 -13.71 -13.50
N PRO A 79 3.93 -14.02 -14.64
CA PRO A 79 3.09 -13.05 -15.33
C PRO A 79 1.92 -12.55 -14.46
N ILE A 80 1.35 -13.43 -13.63
CA ILE A 80 0.25 -13.10 -12.72
C ILE A 80 0.72 -12.12 -11.65
N VAL A 81 1.88 -12.39 -11.03
CA VAL A 81 2.49 -11.48 -10.05
C VAL A 81 2.82 -10.13 -10.70
N GLY A 82 3.33 -10.13 -11.94
CA GLY A 82 3.57 -8.91 -12.71
C GLY A 82 2.31 -8.05 -12.89
N ILE A 83 1.18 -8.67 -13.23
CA ILE A 83 -0.11 -7.97 -13.32
C ILE A 83 -0.52 -7.39 -11.97
N LEU A 84 -0.35 -8.13 -10.88
CA LEU A 84 -0.70 -7.66 -9.53
C LEU A 84 0.18 -6.49 -9.08
N TRP A 85 1.45 -6.46 -9.47
CA TRP A 85 2.31 -5.29 -9.28
C TRP A 85 1.81 -4.07 -10.06
N ILE A 86 1.37 -4.25 -11.31
CA ILE A 86 0.77 -3.16 -12.10
C ILE A 86 -0.51 -2.66 -11.41
N VAL A 87 -1.37 -3.56 -10.93
CA VAL A 87 -2.59 -3.20 -10.17
C VAL A 87 -2.24 -2.42 -8.91
N LEU A 88 -1.21 -2.82 -8.16
CA LEU A 88 -0.73 -2.08 -6.99
C LEU A 88 -0.32 -0.66 -7.39
N VAL A 89 0.53 -0.50 -8.41
CA VAL A 89 1.00 0.82 -8.86
C VAL A 89 -0.18 1.70 -9.29
N VAL A 90 -1.09 1.19 -10.12
CA VAL A 90 -2.25 1.96 -10.58
C VAL A 90 -3.13 2.39 -9.41
N THR A 91 -3.43 1.48 -8.47
CA THR A 91 -4.26 1.81 -7.31
C THR A 91 -3.56 2.76 -6.33
N SER A 92 -2.24 2.66 -6.16
CA SER A 92 -1.43 3.63 -5.38
C SER A 92 -1.42 5.03 -5.98
N LEU A 93 -1.39 5.15 -7.32
CA LEU A 93 -1.49 6.45 -7.99
C LEU A 93 -2.88 7.07 -7.78
N ILE A 94 -3.94 6.28 -7.89
CA ILE A 94 -5.30 6.76 -7.60
C ILE A 94 -5.41 7.17 -6.13
N ALA A 95 -4.86 6.37 -5.21
CA ALA A 95 -4.82 6.68 -3.78
C ALA A 95 -4.07 7.99 -3.50
N THR A 96 -2.99 8.24 -4.23
CA THR A 96 -2.21 9.49 -4.16
C THR A 96 -3.04 10.69 -4.59
N VAL A 97 -3.71 10.61 -5.74
CA VAL A 97 -4.61 11.68 -6.23
C VAL A 97 -5.76 11.94 -5.24
N LYS A 98 -6.37 10.88 -4.71
CA LYS A 98 -7.41 11.00 -3.68
C LYS A 98 -6.88 11.65 -2.40
N SER A 99 -5.67 11.27 -1.97
CA SER A 99 -5.01 11.86 -0.80
C SER A 99 -4.72 13.35 -1.00
N LEU A 100 -4.29 13.77 -2.19
CA LEU A 100 -4.11 15.20 -2.55
C LEU A 100 -5.42 15.99 -2.40
N ASN A 101 -6.54 15.39 -2.78
CA ASN A 101 -7.87 15.99 -2.64
C ASN A 101 -8.42 15.92 -1.20
N GLY A 102 -7.71 15.26 -0.26
CA GLY A 102 -8.19 15.05 1.10
C GLY A 102 -9.32 14.01 1.19
N GLU A 103 -9.44 13.14 0.19
CA GLU A 103 -10.45 12.09 0.12
C GLU A 103 -9.88 10.74 0.56
N PRO A 104 -10.60 9.96 1.39
CA PRO A 104 -10.19 8.61 1.70
C PRO A 104 -10.24 7.72 0.45
N TYR A 105 -9.27 6.82 0.33
CA TYR A 105 -9.24 5.81 -0.72
C TYR A 105 -9.21 4.41 -0.12
N TYR A 106 -9.95 3.50 -0.75
CA TYR A 106 -10.07 2.11 -0.34
C TYR A 106 -9.56 1.26 -1.49
N TYR A 107 -8.47 0.52 -1.26
CA TYR A 107 -7.93 -0.38 -2.26
C TYR A 107 -8.91 -1.55 -2.45
N PRO A 108 -9.40 -1.82 -3.66
CA PRO A 108 -10.46 -2.82 -3.88
C PRO A 108 -10.15 -4.21 -3.30
N PHE A 109 -8.89 -4.65 -3.43
CA PHE A 109 -8.45 -5.97 -2.96
C PHE A 109 -7.97 -5.99 -1.50
N ILE A 110 -7.72 -4.82 -0.90
CA ILE A 110 -7.12 -4.72 0.43
C ILE A 110 -8.16 -4.33 1.48
N GLN A 111 -9.17 -3.54 1.11
CA GLN A 111 -10.25 -3.19 2.04
C GLN A 111 -10.93 -4.41 2.66
N PRO A 112 -11.24 -5.51 1.92
CA PRO A 112 -11.80 -6.72 2.52
C PRO A 112 -10.87 -7.38 3.55
N ILE A 113 -9.55 -7.27 3.38
CA ILE A 113 -8.56 -7.79 4.33
C ILE A 113 -8.58 -6.92 5.60
N ILE A 114 -8.58 -5.60 5.44
CA ILE A 114 -8.58 -4.65 6.55
C ILE A 114 -9.84 -4.76 7.41
N ASN A 115 -11.01 -5.03 6.80
CA ASN A 115 -12.26 -5.24 7.54
C ASN A 115 -12.22 -6.46 8.48
N LYS A 116 -11.29 -7.39 8.27
CA LYS A 116 -11.08 -8.59 9.11
C LYS A 116 -9.96 -8.41 10.14
N LEU A 117 -9.27 -7.26 10.15
CA LEU A 117 -8.12 -6.93 11.00
C LEU A 117 -8.45 -5.83 12.01
#